data_AF-A0A961C214-F1
#
_entry.id   AF-A0A961C214-F1
#
_cell.length_a   1.000
_cell.length_b   1.000
_cell.length_c   1.000
_cell.angle_alpha   90.00
_cell.angle_beta   90.00
_cell.angle_gamma   90.00
#
_symmetry.space_group_name_H-M   'P 1'
#
loop_
_entity.id
_entity.type
_entity.pdbx_description
1 polymer ?
#
loop_
_entity_poly.entity_id
_entity_poly.type
_entity_poly.pdbx_seq_one_letter_code
_entity_poly.pdbx_strand_id
1 'polypeptide(L)'
;MSTVQVAGLTIDQQLHDFVRDEALPGTGIEEGAFWAGLAGIVADLGPVRRELLATRDRLQQQIDDYHRKNPGAPADQAAYQRFLREIGYLVAEPADVQVTTANVDTEIASQPGPQLVVPLLNARFATNAANARWGSLYDALYGTDVLPETDGLAKGEAYNPKRGAAVVTRVREFLDTHFPLSGGSHAAATRYRVDNGTLVVDQDGGAATLSDPAQFVGYQGEPGAPGVVLLRHHGLHVEIVIDSAGQIGGADRAGVQDVVLESAVTTIIDMEDSIAAVDAADKTAAYRNWLGLMQGTLSEQVTKGGRTFTRSLNGPRSYTTPDSSGELVLPGRAMLFIRHVGHLMTTDAVLDPDGQPIPEGFLDALLAGLGSVHDLRGEHAGGNSRTGSIYVVKPKMHGPDEVAHTVELFRRTEQVLGLEPDTIKIGIMDEERRTSANLKACIAAASSRVAFINTGFLDRTGDEMHTSMQAGPMIRKGAMKSTPWIAAYEDQNVDIGLECGLPGRAQIGKG
;
A
#
# COMPACT_ATOMS: atom_id res chain seq x y z
N MET A 1 4.90 -17.13 31.08
CA MET A 1 3.77 -16.43 30.43
C MET A 1 2.52 -17.26 30.67
N SER A 2 1.35 -16.64 30.85
CA SER A 2 0.09 -17.37 31.01
C SER A 2 -0.36 -17.88 29.64
N THR A 3 -0.89 -19.10 29.56
CA THR A 3 -1.34 -19.69 28.30
C THR A 3 -2.69 -20.38 28.47
N VAL A 4 -3.42 -20.53 27.37
CA VAL A 4 -4.70 -21.24 27.27
C VAL A 4 -4.59 -22.37 26.25
N GLN A 5 -5.23 -23.50 26.54
CA GLN A 5 -5.32 -24.63 25.62
C GLN A 5 -6.65 -24.59 24.88
N VAL A 6 -6.63 -24.47 23.55
CA VAL A 6 -7.83 -24.50 22.70
C VAL A 6 -7.54 -25.27 21.43
N ALA A 7 -8.39 -26.24 21.07
CA ALA A 7 -8.25 -27.07 19.86
C ALA A 7 -6.86 -27.75 19.70
N GLY A 8 -6.20 -28.07 20.82
CA GLY A 8 -4.85 -28.66 20.84
C GLY A 8 -3.71 -27.65 20.67
N LEU A 9 -4.00 -26.36 20.53
CA LEU A 9 -3.02 -25.28 20.51
C LEU A 9 -2.77 -24.75 21.92
N THR A 10 -1.53 -24.36 22.18
CA THR A 10 -1.16 -23.57 23.38
C THR A 10 -1.04 -22.11 22.97
N ILE A 11 -1.93 -21.24 23.44
CA ILE A 11 -2.03 -19.85 23.00
C ILE A 11 -1.62 -18.93 24.15
N ASP A 12 -0.83 -17.90 23.88
CA ASP A 12 -0.55 -16.85 24.86
C ASP A 12 -1.86 -16.18 25.33
N GLN A 13 -1.98 -15.97 26.64
CA GLN A 13 -3.21 -15.46 27.26
C GLN A 13 -3.62 -14.09 26.70
N GLN A 14 -2.67 -13.19 26.45
CA GLN A 14 -2.98 -11.84 25.97
C GLN A 14 -3.54 -11.87 24.55
N LEU A 15 -2.95 -12.70 23.69
CA LEU A 15 -3.45 -12.90 22.32
C LEU A 15 -4.83 -13.56 22.34
N HIS A 16 -5.02 -14.57 23.18
CA HIS A 16 -6.30 -15.25 23.36
C HIS A 16 -7.39 -14.27 23.80
N ASP A 17 -7.14 -13.46 24.84
CA ASP A 17 -8.10 -12.50 25.36
C ASP A 17 -8.43 -11.41 24.32
N PHE A 18 -7.44 -10.91 23.57
CA PHE A 18 -7.67 -10.00 22.45
C PHE A 18 -8.63 -10.60 21.41
N VAL A 19 -8.39 -11.85 21.00
CA VAL A 19 -9.24 -12.51 20.01
C VAL A 19 -10.67 -12.65 20.51
N ARG A 20 -10.85 -13.15 21.75
CA ARG A 20 -12.17 -13.38 22.36
C ARG A 20 -12.93 -12.09 22.60
N ASP A 21 -12.29 -11.10 23.21
CA ASP A 21 -12.96 -9.95 23.80
C ASP A 21 -12.98 -8.73 22.87
N GLU A 22 -12.07 -8.64 21.88
CA GLU A 22 -11.94 -7.49 20.99
C GLU A 22 -12.20 -7.84 19.51
N ALA A 23 -11.58 -8.91 18.99
CA ALA A 23 -11.59 -9.16 17.54
C ALA A 23 -12.80 -9.96 17.02
N LEU A 24 -13.22 -11.01 17.73
CA LEU A 24 -14.38 -11.85 17.34
C LEU A 24 -15.75 -11.18 17.50
N PRO A 25 -16.03 -10.36 18.53
CA PRO A 25 -17.35 -9.76 18.71
C PRO A 25 -17.82 -8.99 17.48
N GLY A 26 -19.05 -9.26 17.02
CA GLY A 26 -19.62 -8.64 15.81
C GLY A 26 -19.31 -9.34 14.49
N THR A 27 -18.33 -10.26 14.46
CA THR A 27 -17.96 -10.97 13.21
C THR A 27 -18.89 -12.13 12.87
N GLY A 28 -19.60 -12.71 13.86
CA GLY A 28 -20.41 -13.91 13.68
C GLY A 28 -19.61 -15.23 13.64
N ILE A 29 -18.30 -15.18 13.91
CA ILE A 29 -17.41 -16.34 13.96
C ILE A 29 -17.35 -16.86 15.39
N GLU A 30 -17.52 -18.17 15.58
CA GLU A 30 -17.37 -18.81 16.89
C GLU A 30 -15.88 -18.98 17.24
N GLU A 31 -15.50 -18.64 18.48
CA GLU A 31 -14.13 -18.77 18.99
C GLU A 31 -13.56 -20.20 18.81
N GLY A 32 -14.34 -21.23 19.15
CA GLY A 32 -13.92 -22.62 18.99
C GLY A 32 -13.62 -22.98 17.53
N ALA A 33 -14.47 -22.54 16.60
CA ALA A 33 -14.29 -22.77 15.17
C ALA A 33 -13.07 -22.01 14.61
N PHE A 34 -12.84 -20.79 15.09
CA PHE A 34 -11.68 -19.98 14.71
C PHE A 34 -10.35 -20.67 15.06
N TRP A 35 -10.18 -21.07 16.33
CA TRP A 35 -8.95 -21.73 16.78
C TRP A 35 -8.78 -23.13 16.19
N ALA A 36 -9.86 -23.89 16.02
CA ALA A 36 -9.82 -25.17 15.31
C ALA A 36 -9.41 -25.01 13.83
N GLY A 37 -9.86 -23.91 13.20
CA GLY A 37 -9.43 -23.52 11.87
C GLY A 37 -7.91 -23.27 11.77
N LEU A 38 -7.35 -22.51 12.72
CA LEU A 38 -5.90 -22.30 12.82
C LEU A 38 -5.15 -23.62 12.99
N ALA A 39 -5.62 -24.48 13.91
CA ALA A 39 -5.00 -25.77 14.17
C ALA A 39 -4.96 -26.65 12.91
N GLY A 40 -6.06 -26.69 12.15
CA GLY A 40 -6.12 -27.40 10.87
C GLY A 40 -5.18 -26.82 9.80
N ILE A 41 -5.08 -25.49 9.70
CA ILE A 41 -4.14 -24.83 8.79
C ILE A 41 -2.69 -25.21 9.13
N VAL A 42 -2.32 -25.13 10.41
CA VAL A 42 -0.97 -25.46 10.88
C VAL A 42 -0.64 -26.94 10.60
N ALA A 43 -1.57 -27.85 10.87
CA ALA A 43 -1.38 -29.27 10.65
C ALA A 43 -1.18 -29.61 9.16
N ASP A 44 -2.00 -29.01 8.27
CA ASP A 44 -2.00 -29.36 6.85
C ASP A 44 -0.88 -28.63 6.08
N LEU A 45 -0.71 -27.33 6.33
CA LEU A 45 0.19 -26.46 5.56
C LEU A 45 1.57 -26.33 6.19
N GLY A 46 1.72 -26.56 7.50
CA GLY A 46 2.99 -26.48 8.20
C GLY A 46 4.08 -27.39 7.64
N PRO A 47 3.80 -28.69 7.36
CA PRO A 47 4.77 -29.58 6.74
C PRO A 47 5.22 -29.13 5.34
N VAL A 48 4.27 -28.65 4.52
CA VAL A 48 4.57 -28.13 3.17
C VAL A 48 5.47 -26.90 3.25
N ARG A 49 5.17 -25.97 4.15
CA ARG A 49 6.00 -24.79 4.43
C ARG A 49 7.43 -25.18 4.83
N ARG A 50 7.60 -26.21 5.69
CA ARG A 50 8.94 -26.69 6.06
C ARG A 50 9.72 -27.25 4.87
N GLU A 51 9.08 -27.99 3.96
CA GLU A 51 9.74 -28.48 2.75
C GLU A 51 10.09 -27.34 1.78
N LEU A 52 9.25 -26.30 1.67
CA LEU A 52 9.56 -25.12 0.86
C LEU A 52 10.83 -24.41 1.38
N LEU A 53 10.97 -24.25 2.70
CA LEU A 53 12.18 -23.70 3.30
C LEU A 53 13.40 -24.62 3.10
N ALA A 54 13.25 -25.93 3.28
CA ALA A 54 14.32 -26.90 3.00
C ALA A 54 14.73 -26.88 1.50
N THR A 55 13.79 -26.56 0.61
CA THR A 55 14.07 -26.36 -0.81
C THR A 55 14.90 -25.10 -1.05
N ARG A 56 14.66 -24.00 -0.32
CA ARG A 56 15.52 -22.80 -0.37
C ARG A 56 16.97 -23.18 -0.04
N ASP A 57 17.17 -23.86 1.08
CA ASP A 57 18.50 -24.28 1.55
C ASP A 57 19.19 -25.22 0.56
N ARG A 58 18.45 -26.20 0.04
CA ARG A 58 18.97 -27.17 -0.95
C ARG A 58 19.45 -26.48 -2.22
N LEU A 59 18.66 -25.55 -2.76
CA LEU A 59 19.05 -24.79 -3.96
C LEU A 59 20.24 -23.89 -3.70
N GLN A 60 20.26 -23.18 -2.57
CA GLN A 60 21.39 -22.33 -2.19
C GLN A 60 22.68 -23.16 -2.08
N GLN A 61 22.62 -24.31 -1.41
CA GLN A 61 23.76 -25.22 -1.29
C GLN A 61 24.25 -25.72 -2.66
N GLN A 62 23.35 -26.06 -3.58
CA GLN A 62 23.72 -26.47 -4.93
C GLN A 62 24.40 -25.34 -5.72
N ILE A 63 23.90 -24.10 -5.60
CA ILE A 63 24.49 -22.92 -6.24
C ILE A 63 25.86 -22.59 -5.63
N ASP A 64 25.99 -22.68 -4.32
CA ASP A 64 27.24 -22.57 -3.60
C ASP A 64 28.28 -23.58 -4.10
N ASP A 65 27.89 -24.86 -4.21
CA ASP A 65 28.77 -25.92 -4.69
C ASP A 65 29.15 -25.77 -6.16
N TYR A 66 28.26 -25.19 -6.98
CA TYR A 66 28.59 -24.82 -8.35
C TYR A 66 29.70 -23.77 -8.39
N HIS A 67 29.57 -22.68 -7.62
CA HIS A 67 30.54 -21.58 -7.64
C HIS A 67 31.87 -21.94 -6.94
N ARG A 68 31.86 -22.80 -5.92
CA ARG A 68 33.11 -23.35 -5.34
C ARG A 68 33.94 -24.11 -6.39
N LYS A 69 33.28 -24.80 -7.32
CA LYS A 69 33.92 -25.52 -8.44
C LYS A 69 34.25 -24.61 -9.63
N ASN A 70 33.53 -23.49 -9.76
CA ASN A 70 33.65 -22.54 -10.86
C ASN A 70 33.78 -21.10 -10.32
N PRO A 71 34.91 -20.71 -9.70
CA PRO A 71 35.02 -19.40 -9.06
C PRO A 71 34.91 -18.25 -10.06
N GLY A 72 34.30 -17.15 -9.63
CA GLY A 72 34.07 -15.97 -10.46
C GLY A 72 32.70 -15.97 -11.13
N ALA A 73 32.49 -14.97 -11.99
CA ALA A 73 31.30 -14.95 -12.85
C ALA A 73 31.32 -16.16 -13.80
N PRO A 74 30.17 -16.82 -14.07
CA PRO A 74 30.12 -17.95 -14.99
C PRO A 74 30.64 -17.56 -16.38
N ALA A 75 31.72 -18.21 -16.82
CA ALA A 75 32.31 -17.99 -18.15
C ALA A 75 31.36 -18.44 -19.28
N ASP A 76 30.58 -19.50 -19.05
CA ASP A 76 29.49 -19.94 -19.91
C ASP A 76 28.15 -19.73 -19.20
N GLN A 77 27.47 -18.64 -19.58
CA GLN A 77 26.15 -18.30 -19.06
C GLN A 77 25.07 -19.32 -19.46
N ALA A 78 25.18 -19.94 -20.63
CA ALA A 78 24.23 -20.94 -21.08
C ALA A 78 24.36 -22.23 -20.24
N ALA A 79 25.58 -22.62 -19.87
CA ALA A 79 25.81 -23.73 -18.94
C ALA A 79 25.25 -23.43 -17.55
N TYR A 80 25.47 -22.22 -17.02
CA TYR A 80 24.93 -21.85 -15.71
C TYR A 80 23.39 -21.85 -15.71
N GLN A 81 22.75 -21.32 -16.75
CA GLN A 81 21.29 -21.40 -16.87
C GLN A 81 20.77 -22.83 -17.02
N ARG A 82 21.48 -23.72 -17.73
CA ARG A 82 21.13 -25.15 -17.78
C ARG A 82 21.20 -25.78 -16.39
N PHE A 83 22.28 -25.54 -15.66
CA PHE A 83 22.42 -25.98 -14.27
C PHE A 83 21.26 -25.50 -13.39
N LEU A 84 20.91 -24.21 -13.46
CA LEU A 84 19.79 -23.65 -12.68
C LEU A 84 18.44 -24.29 -13.05
N ARG A 85 18.22 -24.68 -14.31
CA ARG A 85 17.03 -25.45 -14.72
C ARG A 85 17.08 -26.89 -14.21
N GLU A 86 18.24 -27.56 -14.29
CA GLU A 86 18.43 -28.95 -13.83
C GLU A 86 18.15 -29.12 -12.33
N ILE A 87 18.50 -28.13 -11.51
CA ILE A 87 18.21 -28.17 -10.06
C ILE A 87 16.80 -27.67 -9.71
N GLY A 88 16.04 -27.15 -10.68
CA GLY A 88 14.69 -26.60 -10.47
C GLY A 88 14.66 -25.17 -9.91
N TYR A 89 15.75 -24.40 -10.02
CA TYR A 89 15.76 -22.97 -9.66
C TYR A 89 15.06 -22.10 -10.72
N LEU A 90 15.35 -22.37 -12.00
CA LEU A 90 14.62 -21.79 -13.13
C LEU A 90 13.59 -22.81 -13.60
N VAL A 91 12.31 -22.47 -13.49
CA VAL A 91 11.21 -23.33 -13.93
C VAL A 91 10.84 -23.05 -15.39
N ALA A 92 9.99 -23.90 -15.97
CA ALA A 92 9.42 -23.64 -17.28
C ALA A 92 8.51 -22.40 -17.20
N GLU A 93 8.74 -21.43 -18.07
CA GLU A 93 7.88 -20.25 -18.18
C GLU A 93 6.54 -20.63 -18.83
N PRO A 94 5.39 -20.27 -18.22
CA PRO A 94 4.09 -20.52 -18.81
C PRO A 94 3.89 -19.65 -20.07
N ALA A 95 3.32 -20.24 -21.13
CA ALA A 95 3.18 -19.59 -22.43
C ALA A 95 2.23 -18.38 -22.39
N ASP A 96 0.97 -18.58 -21.95
CA ASP A 96 -0.04 -17.53 -21.87
C ASP A 96 -0.59 -17.46 -20.44
N VAL A 97 -0.43 -16.31 -19.80
CA VAL A 97 -1.00 -16.02 -18.48
C VAL A 97 -1.90 -14.79 -18.64
N GLN A 98 -3.14 -14.89 -18.18
CA GLN A 98 -4.04 -13.75 -18.08
C GLN A 98 -4.68 -13.79 -16.70
N VAL A 99 -4.52 -12.72 -15.93
CA VAL A 99 -5.10 -12.64 -14.59
C VAL A 99 -6.61 -12.45 -14.67
N THR A 100 -7.33 -13.09 -13.75
CA THR A 100 -8.78 -13.06 -13.66
C THR A 100 -9.28 -12.37 -12.40
N THR A 101 -8.38 -11.74 -11.63
CA THR A 101 -8.71 -11.02 -10.39
C THR A 101 -9.90 -10.09 -10.62
N ALA A 102 -10.92 -10.24 -9.78
CA ALA A 102 -12.15 -9.47 -9.79
C ALA A 102 -12.37 -8.81 -8.42
N ASN A 103 -13.37 -7.92 -8.35
CA ASN A 103 -13.71 -7.19 -7.13
C ASN A 103 -12.50 -6.42 -6.59
N VAL A 104 -11.89 -5.58 -7.43
CA VAL A 104 -10.72 -4.79 -7.05
C VAL A 104 -11.12 -3.32 -7.01
N ASP A 105 -10.79 -2.64 -5.92
CA ASP A 105 -11.08 -1.23 -5.69
C ASP A 105 -10.34 -0.35 -6.71
N THR A 106 -10.98 0.77 -7.06
CA THR A 106 -10.50 1.71 -8.11
C THR A 106 -9.06 2.17 -7.88
N GLU A 107 -8.66 2.41 -6.62
CA GLU A 107 -7.32 2.85 -6.22
C GLU A 107 -6.21 1.85 -6.60
N ILE A 108 -6.58 0.59 -6.86
CA ILE A 108 -5.65 -0.47 -7.26
C ILE A 108 -5.83 -0.79 -8.74
N ALA A 109 -7.08 -0.96 -9.17
CA ALA A 109 -7.38 -1.46 -10.51
C ALA A 109 -7.09 -0.44 -11.62
N SER A 110 -7.32 0.85 -11.38
CA SER A 110 -7.42 1.84 -12.47
C SER A 110 -6.92 3.25 -12.16
N GLN A 111 -6.60 3.56 -10.90
CA GLN A 111 -6.10 4.87 -10.50
C GLN A 111 -4.59 4.80 -10.22
N PRO A 112 -3.73 5.41 -11.06
CA PRO A 112 -2.34 5.56 -10.72
C PRO A 112 -2.18 6.60 -9.60
N GLY A 113 -1.30 6.33 -8.64
CA GLY A 113 -0.98 7.29 -7.58
C GLY A 113 0.05 6.75 -6.59
N PRO A 114 0.59 7.63 -5.73
CA PRO A 114 1.47 7.23 -4.64
C PRO A 114 0.90 6.12 -3.74
N GLN A 115 1.78 5.23 -3.30
CA GLN A 115 1.53 4.25 -2.26
C GLN A 115 2.47 4.50 -1.08
N LEU A 116 1.93 4.67 0.12
CA LEU A 116 2.74 4.78 1.34
C LEU A 116 3.02 3.40 1.95
N VAL A 117 4.09 3.28 2.72
CA VAL A 117 4.36 2.11 3.59
C VAL A 117 4.62 2.64 4.99
N VAL A 118 3.89 2.14 6.00
CA VAL A 118 4.04 2.62 7.39
C VAL A 118 3.97 1.51 8.44
N PRO A 119 4.71 1.65 9.55
CA PRO A 119 4.74 0.64 10.60
C PRO A 119 3.44 0.59 11.39
N LEU A 120 2.81 -0.59 11.43
CA LEU A 120 1.51 -0.79 12.10
C LEU A 120 1.58 -0.59 13.62
N LEU A 121 2.72 -0.87 14.26
CA LEU A 121 2.89 -0.68 15.71
C LEU A 121 2.83 0.80 16.13
N ASN A 122 2.95 1.74 15.19
CA ASN A 122 2.86 3.17 15.49
C ASN A 122 1.49 3.71 15.05
N ALA A 123 0.52 3.73 15.99
CA ALA A 123 -0.85 4.20 15.74
C ALA A 123 -0.91 5.63 15.17
N ARG A 124 0.02 6.50 15.59
CA ARG A 124 0.16 7.87 15.03
C ARG A 124 0.47 7.82 13.53
N PHE A 125 1.45 7.01 13.13
CA PHE A 125 1.88 6.91 11.74
C PHE A 125 0.81 6.22 10.89
N ALA A 126 0.21 5.14 11.39
CA ALA A 126 -0.90 4.46 10.73
C ALA A 126 -2.10 5.40 10.48
N THR A 127 -2.53 6.16 11.50
CA THR A 127 -3.62 7.14 11.36
C THR A 127 -3.27 8.25 10.37
N ASN A 128 -2.02 8.75 10.41
CA ASN A 128 -1.57 9.77 9.47
C ASN A 128 -1.56 9.25 8.03
N ALA A 129 -1.12 8.02 7.82
CA ALA A 129 -1.02 7.42 6.49
C ALA A 129 -2.40 7.10 5.90
N ALA A 130 -3.34 6.64 6.73
CA ALA A 130 -4.73 6.49 6.31
C ALA A 130 -5.32 7.84 5.88
N ASN A 131 -5.03 8.92 6.61
CA ASN A 131 -5.50 10.27 6.29
C ASN A 131 -4.70 10.96 5.17
N ALA A 132 -3.56 10.40 4.74
CA ALA A 132 -2.67 11.02 3.77
C ALA A 132 -3.19 10.97 2.32
N ARG A 133 -4.37 10.40 2.07
CA ARG A 133 -5.00 10.48 0.74
C ARG A 133 -5.17 11.92 0.28
N TRP A 134 -5.47 12.84 1.18
CA TRP A 134 -5.66 14.25 0.87
C TRP A 134 -4.60 15.09 1.60
N GLY A 135 -3.69 15.70 0.84
CA GLY A 135 -2.54 16.44 1.37
C GLY A 135 -2.48 17.87 0.88
N SER A 136 -2.18 18.83 1.76
CA SER A 136 -1.96 20.23 1.41
C SER A 136 -0.68 20.38 0.58
N LEU A 137 -0.82 20.90 -0.65
CA LEU A 137 0.32 21.25 -1.50
C LEU A 137 1.07 22.45 -0.94
N TYR A 138 0.37 23.40 -0.31
CA TYR A 138 1.01 24.57 0.28
C TYR A 138 1.94 24.15 1.42
N ASP A 139 1.46 23.31 2.35
CA ASP A 139 2.27 22.81 3.46
C ASP A 139 3.45 21.98 2.96
N ALA A 140 3.23 21.13 1.95
CA ALA A 140 4.30 20.32 1.35
C ALA A 140 5.40 21.19 0.72
N LEU A 141 5.05 22.18 -0.11
CA LEU A 141 6.02 23.08 -0.74
C LEU A 141 6.70 24.01 0.28
N TYR A 142 5.94 24.50 1.26
CA TYR A 142 6.49 25.38 2.29
C TYR A 142 7.44 24.62 3.22
N GLY A 143 7.07 23.43 3.68
CA GLY A 143 7.81 22.66 4.69
C GLY A 143 9.07 21.95 4.19
N THR A 144 9.13 21.64 2.89
CA THR A 144 10.22 20.86 2.29
C THR A 144 11.30 21.74 1.64
N ASP A 145 12.31 21.13 1.06
CA ASP A 145 13.39 21.76 0.29
C ASP A 145 13.07 21.88 -1.22
N VAL A 146 11.86 21.53 -1.64
CA VAL A 146 11.40 21.71 -3.04
C VAL A 146 11.56 23.16 -3.50
N LEU A 147 11.31 24.12 -2.60
CA LEU A 147 11.66 25.52 -2.79
C LEU A 147 12.96 25.84 -2.05
N PRO A 148 13.95 26.45 -2.72
CA PRO A 148 15.21 26.81 -2.10
C PRO A 148 14.99 27.76 -0.91
N GLU A 149 15.91 27.72 0.05
CA GLU A 149 15.89 28.60 1.22
C GLU A 149 16.78 29.84 1.05
N THR A 150 17.34 30.04 -0.15
CA THR A 150 18.14 31.21 -0.53
C THR A 150 17.27 32.44 -0.74
N ASP A 151 17.89 33.61 -0.93
CA ASP A 151 17.21 34.85 -1.33
C ASP A 151 16.07 35.28 -0.39
N GLY A 152 16.18 34.95 0.90
CA GLY A 152 15.17 35.28 1.92
C GLY A 152 13.94 34.37 1.92
N LEU A 153 14.02 33.20 1.27
CA LEU A 153 12.98 32.16 1.26
C LEU A 153 13.15 31.11 2.37
N ALA A 154 14.07 31.33 3.30
CA ALA A 154 14.29 30.43 4.42
C ALA A 154 13.03 30.22 5.26
N LYS A 155 12.86 29.00 5.76
CA LYS A 155 11.86 28.70 6.79
C LYS A 155 12.27 29.39 8.11
N GLY A 156 11.28 29.66 8.96
CA GLY A 156 11.49 30.23 10.28
C GLY A 156 10.45 29.70 11.27
N GLU A 157 10.57 30.09 12.54
CA GLU A 157 9.57 29.76 13.56
C GLU A 157 8.20 30.40 13.27
N ALA A 158 8.22 31.57 12.64
CA ALA A 158 7.04 32.26 12.14
C ALA A 158 6.90 32.10 10.61
N TYR A 159 5.68 32.33 10.12
CA TYR A 159 5.41 32.36 8.68
C TYR A 159 6.24 33.44 7.99
N ASN A 160 6.94 33.06 6.92
CA ASN A 160 7.71 33.93 6.05
C ASN A 160 6.85 34.26 4.81
N PRO A 161 6.30 35.49 4.70
CA PRO A 161 5.44 35.86 3.58
C PRO A 161 6.13 35.77 2.21
N LYS A 162 7.46 35.96 2.15
CA LYS A 162 8.21 35.85 0.89
C LYS A 162 8.25 34.41 0.40
N ARG A 163 8.47 33.46 1.31
CA ARG A 163 8.38 32.01 1.01
C ARG A 163 6.96 31.62 0.64
N GLY A 164 5.97 32.11 1.39
CA GLY A 164 4.55 31.88 1.09
C GLY A 164 4.14 32.36 -0.30
N ALA A 165 4.60 33.54 -0.72
CA ALA A 165 4.37 34.03 -2.08
C ALA A 165 5.02 33.12 -3.14
N ALA A 166 6.22 32.59 -2.90
CA ALA A 166 6.86 31.63 -3.79
C ALA A 166 6.08 30.31 -3.89
N VAL A 167 5.50 29.84 -2.78
CA VAL A 167 4.59 28.69 -2.76
C VAL A 167 3.37 28.96 -3.63
N VAL A 168 2.69 30.10 -3.44
CA VAL A 168 1.51 30.48 -4.23
C VAL A 168 1.86 30.51 -5.73
N THR A 169 2.96 31.15 -6.12
CA THR A 169 3.42 31.17 -7.52
C THR A 169 3.59 29.76 -8.06
N ARG A 170 4.31 28.88 -7.34
CA ARG A 170 4.54 27.49 -7.78
C ARG A 170 3.24 26.69 -7.91
N VAL A 171 2.26 26.93 -7.03
CA VAL A 171 0.93 26.31 -7.13
C VAL A 171 0.17 26.84 -8.36
N ARG A 172 0.22 28.14 -8.65
CA ARG A 172 -0.45 28.69 -9.84
C ARG A 172 0.12 28.10 -11.12
N GLU A 173 1.45 27.95 -11.20
CA GLU A 173 2.12 27.26 -12.30
C GLU A 173 1.68 25.79 -12.42
N PHE A 174 1.52 25.08 -11.29
CA PHE A 174 0.97 23.73 -11.27
C PHE A 174 -0.46 23.68 -11.84
N LEU A 175 -1.33 24.60 -11.40
CA LEU A 175 -2.70 24.69 -11.92
C LEU A 175 -2.71 25.02 -13.42
N ASP A 176 -1.91 25.98 -13.88
CA ASP A 176 -1.81 26.32 -15.31
C ASP A 176 -1.29 25.15 -16.15
N THR A 177 -0.39 24.33 -15.60
CA THR A 177 0.17 23.17 -16.31
C THR A 177 -0.85 22.04 -16.46
N HIS A 178 -1.65 21.77 -15.43
CA HIS A 178 -2.50 20.57 -15.38
C HIS A 178 -4.00 20.85 -15.54
N PHE A 179 -4.43 22.09 -15.34
CA PHE A 179 -5.81 22.55 -15.47
C PHE A 179 -5.86 23.87 -16.27
N PRO A 180 -5.24 23.94 -17.45
CA PRO A 180 -5.04 25.20 -18.16
C PRO A 180 -6.35 25.90 -18.45
N LEU A 181 -6.40 27.22 -18.26
CA LEU A 181 -7.54 28.03 -18.64
C LEU A 181 -7.59 28.24 -20.15
N SER A 182 -8.80 28.39 -20.71
CA SER A 182 -9.04 28.70 -22.12
C SER A 182 -8.41 30.03 -22.56
N GLY A 183 -8.08 30.89 -21.59
CA GLY A 183 -7.31 32.12 -21.75
C GLY A 183 -6.81 32.64 -20.41
N GLY A 184 -5.65 33.30 -20.42
CA GLY A 184 -5.02 33.83 -19.21
C GLY A 184 -4.33 32.76 -18.37
N SER A 185 -4.28 32.97 -17.05
CA SER A 185 -3.58 32.12 -16.09
C SER A 185 -4.30 32.14 -14.74
N HIS A 186 -4.22 31.04 -13.98
CA HIS A 186 -4.67 30.98 -12.60
C HIS A 186 -4.00 32.02 -11.71
N ALA A 187 -2.79 32.49 -12.04
CA ALA A 187 -2.12 33.57 -11.32
C ALA A 187 -2.85 34.92 -11.44
N ALA A 188 -3.65 35.11 -12.48
CA ALA A 188 -4.45 36.31 -12.70
C ALA A 188 -5.89 36.18 -12.16
N ALA A 189 -6.23 35.05 -11.54
CA ALA A 189 -7.57 34.81 -11.00
C ALA A 189 -7.91 35.83 -9.91
N THR A 190 -9.12 36.37 -9.96
CA THR A 190 -9.71 37.21 -8.92
C THR A 190 -10.92 36.57 -8.27
N ARG A 191 -11.52 35.57 -8.92
CA ARG A 191 -12.63 34.78 -8.36
C ARG A 191 -12.82 33.48 -9.13
N TYR A 192 -13.19 32.43 -8.41
CA TYR A 192 -13.76 31.21 -8.98
C TYR A 192 -15.25 31.18 -8.72
N ARG A 193 -16.05 30.78 -9.71
CA ARG A 193 -17.50 30.61 -9.60
C ARG A 193 -17.97 29.49 -10.52
N VAL A 194 -19.12 28.92 -10.21
CA VAL A 194 -19.81 27.94 -11.05
C VAL A 194 -20.99 28.61 -11.71
N ASP A 195 -21.08 28.51 -13.03
CA ASP A 195 -22.13 29.09 -13.85
C ASP A 195 -22.66 28.06 -14.84
N ASN A 196 -23.94 27.68 -14.70
CA ASN A 196 -24.60 26.68 -15.53
C ASN A 196 -23.75 25.41 -15.75
N GLY A 197 -23.22 24.83 -14.67
CA GLY A 197 -22.41 23.62 -14.75
C GLY A 197 -20.94 23.80 -15.11
N THR A 198 -20.49 25.04 -15.33
CA THR A 198 -19.12 25.33 -15.79
C THR A 198 -18.35 26.11 -14.75
N LEU A 199 -17.09 25.73 -14.51
CA LEU A 199 -16.16 26.54 -13.74
C LEU A 199 -15.76 27.78 -14.54
N VAL A 200 -16.04 28.95 -13.99
CA VAL A 200 -15.63 30.25 -14.52
C VAL A 200 -14.60 30.88 -13.57
N VAL A 201 -13.52 31.35 -14.16
CA VAL A 201 -12.42 32.05 -13.47
C VAL A 201 -12.41 33.50 -13.94
N ASP A 202 -12.85 34.41 -13.07
CA ASP A 202 -12.82 35.85 -13.34
C ASP A 202 -11.36 36.35 -13.21
N GLN A 203 -10.97 37.27 -14.10
CA GLN A 203 -9.64 37.89 -14.20
C GLN A 203 -9.79 39.39 -14.52
N ASP A 204 -8.72 40.18 -14.41
CA ASP A 204 -8.76 41.63 -14.70
C ASP A 204 -9.16 41.96 -16.15
N GLY A 205 -8.92 41.02 -17.09
CA GLY A 205 -9.19 41.18 -18.53
C GLY A 205 -10.46 40.50 -19.03
N GLY A 206 -11.27 39.90 -18.16
CA GLY A 206 -12.47 39.14 -18.54
C GLY A 206 -12.66 37.88 -17.71
N ALA A 207 -13.35 36.89 -18.25
CA ALA A 207 -13.54 35.59 -17.62
C ALA A 207 -13.03 34.48 -18.54
N ALA A 208 -12.47 33.43 -17.94
CA ALA A 208 -12.03 32.23 -18.64
C ALA A 208 -12.71 31.00 -18.06
N THR A 209 -12.69 29.89 -18.79
CA THR A 209 -13.07 28.56 -18.31
C THR A 209 -11.85 27.67 -18.33
N LEU A 210 -11.96 26.43 -17.84
CA LEU A 210 -10.94 25.41 -18.15
C LEU A 210 -10.90 25.16 -19.66
N SER A 211 -9.72 24.87 -20.20
CA SER A 211 -9.53 24.46 -21.59
C SER A 211 -10.21 23.12 -21.86
N ASP A 212 -10.16 22.23 -20.88
CA ASP A 212 -10.98 21.02 -20.83
C ASP A 212 -12.01 21.15 -19.68
N PRO A 213 -13.29 21.46 -20.00
CA PRO A 213 -14.35 21.58 -19.00
C PRO A 213 -14.59 20.31 -18.19
N ALA A 214 -14.25 19.11 -18.72
CA ALA A 214 -14.46 17.85 -18.02
C ALA A 214 -13.55 17.68 -16.80
N GLN A 215 -12.52 18.50 -16.66
CA GLN A 215 -11.66 18.53 -15.49
C GLN A 215 -12.36 19.12 -14.27
N PHE A 216 -13.44 19.88 -14.41
CA PHE A 216 -14.25 20.34 -13.29
C PHE A 216 -15.30 19.29 -12.93
N VAL A 217 -15.20 18.74 -11.71
CA VAL A 217 -16.02 17.58 -11.30
C VAL A 217 -16.89 17.83 -10.07
N GLY A 218 -16.79 18.99 -9.43
CA GLY A 218 -17.70 19.38 -8.37
C GLY A 218 -17.22 20.57 -7.54
N TYR A 219 -18.01 20.96 -6.55
CA TYR A 219 -17.69 22.08 -5.65
C TYR A 219 -18.33 21.91 -4.28
N GLN A 220 -17.93 22.72 -3.30
CA GLN A 220 -18.60 22.86 -2.01
C GLN A 220 -19.01 24.32 -1.78
N GLY A 221 -20.13 24.51 -1.07
CA GLY A 221 -20.69 25.83 -0.79
C GLY A 221 -21.54 26.36 -1.93
N GLU A 222 -21.71 27.68 -2.00
CA GLU A 222 -22.58 28.32 -2.99
C GLU A 222 -21.88 28.42 -4.36
N PRO A 223 -22.57 28.12 -5.48
CA PRO A 223 -21.94 28.14 -6.81
C PRO A 223 -21.37 29.51 -7.18
N GLY A 224 -21.98 30.60 -6.71
CA GLY A 224 -21.45 31.95 -6.94
C GLY A 224 -20.13 32.23 -6.21
N ALA A 225 -19.85 31.56 -5.10
CA ALA A 225 -18.63 31.77 -4.32
C ALA A 225 -18.31 30.47 -3.58
N PRO A 226 -17.84 29.44 -4.31
CA PRO A 226 -17.62 28.13 -3.72
C PRO A 226 -16.49 28.22 -2.71
N GLY A 227 -16.61 27.49 -1.60
CA GLY A 227 -15.53 27.33 -0.63
C GLY A 227 -14.49 26.31 -1.11
N VAL A 228 -14.88 25.40 -1.99
CA VAL A 228 -13.98 24.44 -2.65
C VAL A 228 -14.39 24.25 -4.10
N VAL A 229 -13.41 24.26 -5.01
CA VAL A 229 -13.55 23.79 -6.39
C VAL A 229 -12.81 22.47 -6.51
N LEU A 230 -13.49 21.41 -6.96
CA LEU A 230 -12.93 20.09 -7.17
C LEU A 230 -12.63 19.86 -8.66
N LEU A 231 -11.37 19.56 -8.93
CA LEU A 231 -10.83 19.28 -10.26
C LEU A 231 -10.34 17.83 -10.33
N ARG A 232 -10.22 17.29 -11.55
CA ARG A 232 -9.67 15.96 -11.81
C ARG A 232 -8.76 15.94 -13.04
N HIS A 233 -7.61 15.30 -12.91
CA HIS A 233 -6.66 15.09 -14.01
C HIS A 233 -5.95 13.74 -13.84
N HIS A 234 -5.84 12.94 -14.91
CA HIS A 234 -5.27 11.59 -14.89
C HIS A 234 -5.84 10.68 -13.78
N GLY A 235 -7.12 10.83 -13.48
CA GLY A 235 -7.80 10.03 -12.46
C GLY A 235 -7.68 10.56 -11.03
N LEU A 236 -6.74 11.48 -10.75
CA LEU A 236 -6.50 12.07 -9.43
C LEU A 236 -7.23 13.41 -9.28
N HIS A 237 -7.68 13.68 -8.05
CA HIS A 237 -8.41 14.90 -7.73
C HIS A 237 -7.53 16.00 -7.13
N VAL A 238 -7.94 17.24 -7.34
CA VAL A 238 -7.32 18.45 -6.78
C VAL A 238 -8.42 19.38 -6.29
N GLU A 239 -8.30 19.84 -5.05
CA GLU A 239 -9.17 20.89 -4.51
C GLU A 239 -8.46 22.23 -4.55
N ILE A 240 -9.16 23.26 -5.02
CA ILE A 240 -8.81 24.65 -4.75
C ILE A 240 -9.68 25.10 -3.58
N VAL A 241 -9.06 25.29 -2.42
CA VAL A 241 -9.73 25.72 -1.19
C VAL A 241 -9.74 27.24 -1.15
N ILE A 242 -10.92 27.83 -1.01
CA ILE A 242 -11.15 29.27 -1.09
C ILE A 242 -11.71 29.76 0.25
N ASP A 243 -10.93 30.60 0.91
CA ASP A 243 -11.30 31.26 2.16
C ASP A 243 -10.61 32.63 2.24
N SER A 244 -11.32 33.68 1.83
CA SER A 244 -10.82 35.06 1.88
C SER A 244 -10.66 35.62 3.30
N ALA A 245 -11.18 34.94 4.33
CA ALA A 245 -10.96 35.30 5.73
C ALA A 245 -9.74 34.59 6.33
N GLY A 246 -9.23 33.55 5.66
CA GLY A 246 -8.08 32.77 6.09
C GLY A 246 -6.76 33.54 6.01
N GLN A 247 -5.75 33.05 6.73
CA GLN A 247 -4.44 33.70 6.83
C GLN A 247 -3.74 33.85 5.47
N ILE A 248 -3.91 32.88 4.57
CA ILE A 248 -3.29 32.88 3.24
C ILE A 248 -4.28 33.45 2.22
N GLY A 249 -5.53 32.97 2.24
CA GLY A 249 -6.55 33.39 1.29
C GLY A 249 -6.90 34.88 1.39
N GLY A 250 -6.81 35.49 2.58
CA GLY A 250 -6.99 36.94 2.73
C GLY A 250 -5.92 37.80 2.04
N ALA A 251 -4.76 37.23 1.70
CA ALA A 251 -3.72 37.89 0.92
C ALA A 251 -3.72 37.48 -0.57
N ASP A 252 -4.51 36.47 -0.95
CA ASP A 252 -4.65 35.98 -2.32
C ASP A 252 -5.79 36.71 -3.04
N ARG A 253 -5.57 37.11 -4.30
CA ARG A 253 -6.54 37.89 -5.07
C ARG A 253 -7.86 37.17 -5.34
N ALA A 254 -7.83 35.84 -5.39
CA ALA A 254 -9.00 34.98 -5.59
C ALA A 254 -9.47 34.31 -4.29
N GLY A 255 -8.89 34.68 -3.14
CA GLY A 255 -9.22 34.07 -1.86
C GLY A 255 -8.66 32.66 -1.65
N VAL A 256 -7.73 32.19 -2.49
CA VAL A 256 -7.24 30.80 -2.38
C VAL A 256 -6.39 30.63 -1.14
N GLN A 257 -6.87 29.78 -0.24
CA GLN A 257 -6.25 29.47 1.04
C GLN A 257 -5.30 28.28 0.93
N ASP A 258 -5.62 27.30 0.08
CA ASP A 258 -4.78 26.12 -0.14
C ASP A 258 -5.14 25.42 -1.47
N VAL A 259 -4.28 24.51 -1.91
CA VAL A 259 -4.58 23.49 -2.91
C VAL A 259 -4.31 22.11 -2.31
N VAL A 260 -5.34 21.28 -2.22
CA VAL A 260 -5.25 19.94 -1.62
C VAL A 260 -5.22 18.89 -2.73
N LEU A 261 -4.21 18.03 -2.71
CA LEU A 261 -4.03 16.96 -3.69
C LEU A 261 -4.56 15.65 -3.15
N GLU A 262 -5.31 14.91 -3.97
CA GLU A 262 -5.41 13.48 -3.82
C GLU A 262 -4.04 12.86 -4.14
N SER A 263 -3.47 12.11 -3.20
CA SER A 263 -2.06 11.70 -3.22
C SER A 263 -1.87 10.23 -2.84
N ALA A 264 -1.75 9.88 -1.55
CA ALA A 264 -1.63 8.49 -1.13
C ALA A 264 -2.95 7.73 -1.35
N VAL A 265 -3.20 7.29 -2.58
CA VAL A 265 -4.41 6.56 -2.98
C VAL A 265 -4.48 5.22 -2.27
N THR A 266 -3.31 4.62 -2.03
CA THR A 266 -3.17 3.39 -1.25
C THR A 266 -2.07 3.51 -0.21
N THR A 267 -2.16 2.72 0.86
CA THR A 267 -1.15 2.63 1.91
C THR A 267 -0.98 1.16 2.31
N ILE A 268 0.26 0.69 2.39
CA ILE A 268 0.64 -0.57 3.02
C ILE A 268 0.86 -0.32 4.51
N ILE A 269 0.02 -0.95 5.32
CA ILE A 269 0.14 -1.00 6.77
C ILE A 269 0.97 -2.23 7.13
N ASP A 270 2.13 -2.01 7.73
CA ASP A 270 3.21 -2.98 7.72
C ASP A 270 3.41 -3.74 9.04
N MET A 271 3.43 -5.07 8.97
CA MET A 271 3.79 -5.97 10.06
C MET A 271 5.14 -6.67 9.87
N GLU A 272 5.90 -6.30 8.85
CA GLU A 272 7.16 -6.91 8.50
C GLU A 272 8.33 -5.93 8.73
N ASP A 273 9.05 -5.52 7.68
CA ASP A 273 10.39 -4.93 7.83
C ASP A 273 10.46 -3.59 8.57
N SER A 274 9.35 -2.85 8.70
CA SER A 274 9.35 -1.56 9.41
C SER A 274 9.00 -1.65 10.90
N ILE A 275 8.70 -2.85 11.42
CA ILE A 275 8.40 -3.06 12.85
C ILE A 275 9.33 -4.08 13.50
N ALA A 276 9.38 -4.05 14.82
CA ALA A 276 9.96 -5.13 15.63
C ALA A 276 8.83 -5.72 16.45
N ALA A 277 8.35 -6.90 16.06
CA ALA A 277 7.35 -7.65 16.80
C ALA A 277 7.85 -9.08 17.02
N VAL A 278 8.29 -9.38 18.23
CA VAL A 278 9.06 -10.60 18.52
C VAL A 278 8.35 -11.58 19.45
N ASP A 279 7.24 -11.16 20.05
CA ASP A 279 6.45 -11.97 20.98
C ASP A 279 4.94 -11.72 20.84
N ALA A 280 4.15 -12.44 21.65
CA ALA A 280 2.70 -12.33 21.65
C ALA A 280 2.19 -10.91 21.97
N ALA A 281 2.88 -10.15 22.82
CA ALA A 281 2.46 -8.82 23.21
C ALA A 281 2.60 -7.85 22.03
N ASP A 282 3.72 -7.90 21.32
CA ASP A 282 3.95 -7.10 20.12
C ASP A 282 2.95 -7.45 19.00
N LYS A 283 2.77 -8.74 18.72
CA LYS A 283 1.83 -9.19 17.68
C LYS A 283 0.40 -8.78 18.02
N THR A 284 0.00 -8.90 19.28
CA THR A 284 -1.32 -8.46 19.74
C THR A 284 -1.49 -6.95 19.59
N ALA A 285 -0.45 -6.15 19.87
CA ALA A 285 -0.49 -4.70 19.65
C ALA A 285 -0.66 -4.34 18.17
N ALA A 286 0.05 -5.05 17.27
CA ALA A 286 -0.10 -4.89 15.83
C ALA A 286 -1.54 -5.21 15.37
N TYR A 287 -2.07 -6.38 15.74
CA TYR A 287 -3.42 -6.79 15.36
C TYR A 287 -4.50 -5.85 15.90
N ARG A 288 -4.32 -5.30 17.10
CA ARG A 288 -5.25 -4.31 17.68
C ARG A 288 -5.27 -3.01 16.88
N ASN A 289 -4.12 -2.51 16.43
CA ASN A 289 -4.08 -1.34 15.58
C ASN A 289 -4.74 -1.60 14.22
N TRP A 290 -4.56 -2.80 13.64
CA TRP A 290 -5.24 -3.18 12.40
C TRP A 290 -6.76 -3.28 12.58
N LEU A 291 -7.22 -3.90 13.66
CA LEU A 291 -8.63 -3.95 14.02
C LEU A 291 -9.22 -2.53 14.13
N GLY A 292 -8.53 -1.61 14.81
CA GLY A 292 -8.94 -0.21 14.92
C GLY A 292 -9.00 0.52 13.57
N LEU A 293 -8.12 0.20 12.61
CA LEU A 293 -8.21 0.73 11.25
C LEU A 293 -9.45 0.22 10.52
N MET A 294 -9.71 -1.10 10.59
CA MET A 294 -10.84 -1.73 9.91
C MET A 294 -12.20 -1.34 10.50
N GLN A 295 -12.24 -1.01 11.80
CA GLN A 295 -13.43 -0.46 12.45
C GLN A 295 -13.56 1.07 12.31
N GLY A 296 -12.55 1.76 11.77
CA GLY A 296 -12.53 3.21 11.69
C GLY A 296 -12.36 3.93 13.04
N THR A 297 -11.93 3.23 14.08
CA THR A 297 -11.83 3.71 15.47
C THR A 297 -10.40 4.07 15.89
N LEU A 298 -9.39 3.74 15.09
CA LEU A 298 -8.00 4.08 15.40
C LEU A 298 -7.85 5.60 15.59
N SER A 299 -7.27 5.99 16.71
CA SER A 299 -6.97 7.37 17.04
C SER A 299 -5.74 7.47 17.93
N GLU A 300 -5.12 8.64 17.95
CA GLU A 300 -3.92 8.91 18.74
C GLU A 300 -3.94 10.33 19.33
N GLN A 301 -3.41 10.50 20.54
CA GLN A 301 -3.19 11.83 21.13
C GLN A 301 -1.92 12.46 20.57
N VAL A 302 -2.05 13.62 19.92
CA VAL A 302 -0.92 14.35 19.35
C VAL A 302 -0.72 15.68 20.08
N THR A 303 0.50 15.91 20.58
CA THR A 303 0.89 17.20 21.17
C THR A 303 1.74 18.00 20.17
N LYS A 304 1.25 19.16 19.74
CA LYS A 304 1.98 20.11 18.87
C LYS A 304 1.81 21.53 19.40
N GLY A 305 2.91 22.26 19.57
CA GLY A 305 2.88 23.66 20.05
C GLY A 305 2.25 23.82 21.45
N GLY A 306 2.44 22.83 22.34
CA GLY A 306 1.89 22.84 23.69
C GLY A 306 0.39 22.52 23.80
N ARG A 307 -0.28 22.19 22.69
CA ARG A 307 -1.68 21.74 22.66
C ARG A 307 -1.76 20.26 22.31
N THR A 308 -2.59 19.53 23.05
CA THR A 308 -2.89 18.11 22.80
C THR A 308 -4.27 17.99 22.16
N PHE A 309 -4.37 17.21 21.09
CA PHE A 309 -5.63 16.91 20.42
C PHE A 309 -5.66 15.45 19.96
N THR A 310 -6.86 14.87 19.91
CA THR A 310 -7.08 13.54 19.35
C THR A 310 -7.10 13.62 17.84
N ARG A 311 -6.24 12.85 17.18
CA ARG A 311 -6.26 12.64 15.74
C ARG A 311 -7.00 11.34 15.46
N SER A 312 -8.11 11.43 14.74
CA SER A 312 -8.91 10.28 14.28
C SER A 312 -8.83 10.14 12.75
N LEU A 313 -9.38 9.05 12.24
CA LEU A 313 -9.52 8.80 10.80
C LEU A 313 -10.52 9.79 10.17
N ASN A 314 -10.15 10.36 9.02
CA ASN A 314 -10.97 11.32 8.28
C ASN A 314 -12.21 10.63 7.70
N GLY A 315 -13.37 11.31 7.72
CA GLY A 315 -14.57 10.86 7.01
C GLY A 315 -14.47 11.00 5.48
N PRO A 316 -15.46 10.52 4.72
CA PRO A 316 -15.56 10.78 3.28
C PRO A 316 -15.69 12.28 2.98
N ARG A 317 -15.41 12.67 1.75
CA ARG A 317 -15.51 14.05 1.26
C ARG A 317 -16.68 14.16 0.29
N SER A 318 -17.60 15.07 0.56
CA SER A 318 -18.82 15.30 -0.24
C SER A 318 -18.71 16.58 -1.07
N TYR A 319 -19.21 16.55 -2.30
CA TYR A 319 -19.23 17.68 -3.22
C TYR A 319 -20.55 17.72 -3.96
N THR A 320 -21.01 18.92 -4.33
CA THR A 320 -22.09 19.09 -5.29
C THR A 320 -21.55 18.86 -6.70
N THR A 321 -22.28 18.11 -7.53
CA THR A 321 -21.91 17.90 -8.95
C THR A 321 -21.95 19.23 -9.72
N PRO A 322 -21.21 19.36 -10.84
CA PRO A 322 -21.14 20.62 -11.59
C PRO A 322 -22.51 21.20 -11.94
N ASP A 323 -23.43 20.35 -12.41
CA ASP A 323 -24.80 20.69 -12.81
C ASP A 323 -25.77 20.90 -11.63
N SER A 324 -25.28 20.82 -10.39
CA SER A 324 -26.07 20.91 -9.16
C SER A 324 -27.18 19.86 -9.03
N SER A 325 -27.14 18.76 -9.80
CA SER A 325 -28.19 17.74 -9.79
C SER A 325 -28.03 16.69 -8.68
N GLY A 326 -26.84 16.58 -8.07
CA GLY A 326 -26.59 15.60 -7.02
C GLY A 326 -25.29 15.81 -6.25
N GLU A 327 -24.88 14.74 -5.57
CA GLU A 327 -23.70 14.68 -4.71
C GLU A 327 -22.67 13.69 -5.26
N LEU A 328 -21.40 14.11 -5.27
CA LEU A 328 -20.23 13.26 -5.48
C LEU A 328 -19.57 13.01 -4.13
N VAL A 329 -19.38 11.75 -3.77
CA VAL A 329 -18.68 11.35 -2.54
C VAL A 329 -17.37 10.66 -2.88
N LEU A 330 -16.27 11.19 -2.37
CA LEU A 330 -14.94 10.62 -2.51
C LEU A 330 -14.46 10.05 -1.18
N PRO A 331 -13.69 8.94 -1.16
CA PRO A 331 -13.14 8.46 0.09
C PRO A 331 -12.11 9.46 0.65
N GLY A 332 -12.22 9.77 1.94
CA GLY A 332 -11.30 10.68 2.61
C GLY A 332 -10.00 10.04 3.09
N ARG A 333 -9.85 8.73 2.87
CA ARG A 333 -8.74 7.91 3.37
C ARG A 333 -8.13 7.08 2.25
N ALA A 334 -6.85 6.77 2.42
CA ALA A 334 -6.13 5.84 1.56
C ALA A 334 -6.77 4.46 1.67
N MET A 335 -6.82 3.73 0.56
CA MET A 335 -7.16 2.30 0.60
C MET A 335 -5.99 1.54 1.23
N LEU A 336 -6.27 0.72 2.23
CA LEU A 336 -5.28 0.06 3.05
C LEU A 336 -5.02 -1.38 2.58
N PHE A 337 -3.76 -1.65 2.25
CA PHE A 337 -3.18 -2.98 2.27
C PHE A 337 -2.64 -3.30 3.66
N ILE A 338 -2.55 -4.58 4.01
CA ILE A 338 -1.75 -5.05 5.14
C ILE A 338 -0.60 -5.92 4.64
N ARG A 339 0.64 -5.64 5.07
CA ARG A 339 1.78 -6.50 4.77
C ARG A 339 1.99 -7.50 5.89
N HIS A 340 1.79 -8.78 5.57
CA HIS A 340 2.11 -9.89 6.46
C HIS A 340 3.62 -10.12 6.45
N VAL A 341 4.13 -10.86 7.43
CA VAL A 341 5.47 -11.44 7.32
C VAL A 341 5.54 -12.52 6.24
N GLY A 342 6.75 -12.81 5.77
CA GLY A 342 7.02 -13.87 4.79
C GLY A 342 6.84 -15.30 5.34
N HIS A 343 7.48 -16.28 4.69
CA HIS A 343 7.36 -17.69 5.07
C HIS A 343 8.34 -18.14 6.15
N LEU A 344 9.36 -17.34 6.47
CA LEU A 344 10.56 -17.77 7.21
C LEU A 344 10.38 -17.91 8.73
N MET A 345 9.69 -16.96 9.37
CA MET A 345 9.67 -16.87 10.83
C MET A 345 8.55 -17.71 11.44
N THR A 346 8.77 -18.12 12.69
CA THR A 346 7.79 -18.76 13.56
C THR A 346 7.59 -17.90 14.80
N THR A 347 6.45 -18.03 15.47
CA THR A 347 6.13 -17.30 16.70
C THR A 347 5.67 -18.25 17.79
N ASP A 348 6.14 -18.03 19.02
CA ASP A 348 5.72 -18.77 20.21
C ASP A 348 4.45 -18.19 20.86
N ALA A 349 3.85 -17.15 20.26
CA ALA A 349 2.54 -16.65 20.64
C ALA A 349 1.44 -17.74 20.54
N VAL A 350 1.66 -18.73 19.67
CA VAL A 350 0.88 -19.95 19.59
C VAL A 350 1.82 -21.13 19.35
N LEU A 351 1.67 -22.19 20.14
CA LEU A 351 2.33 -23.47 19.93
C LEU A 351 1.34 -24.50 19.37
N ASP A 352 1.82 -25.35 18.47
CA ASP A 352 1.08 -26.49 17.96
C ASP A 352 0.93 -27.62 19.01
N PRO A 353 0.19 -28.71 18.70
CA PRO A 353 0.01 -29.82 19.63
C PRO A 353 1.30 -30.54 20.06
N ASP A 354 2.38 -30.40 19.29
CA ASP A 354 3.72 -30.93 19.60
C ASP A 354 4.58 -29.93 20.40
N GLY A 355 4.00 -28.78 20.77
CA GLY A 355 4.65 -27.71 21.52
C GLY A 355 5.62 -26.86 20.69
N GLN A 356 5.53 -26.89 19.35
CA GLN A 356 6.39 -26.10 18.47
C GLN A 356 5.76 -24.75 18.13
N PRO A 357 6.55 -23.65 18.07
CA PRO A 357 6.11 -22.37 17.53
C PRO A 357 5.52 -22.51 16.11
N ILE A 358 4.34 -21.95 15.88
CA ILE A 358 3.69 -22.01 14.56
C ILE A 358 4.33 -21.00 13.58
N PRO A 359 4.20 -21.20 12.26
CA PRO A 359 4.61 -20.18 11.28
C PRO A 359 3.90 -18.85 11.52
N GLU A 360 4.66 -17.77 11.65
CA GLU A 360 4.13 -16.44 11.97
C GLU A 360 3.20 -15.92 10.85
N GLY A 361 3.56 -16.18 9.58
CA GLY A 361 2.73 -15.81 8.44
C GLY A 361 1.35 -16.49 8.39
N PHE A 362 1.16 -17.61 9.11
CA PHE A 362 -0.15 -18.27 9.23
C PHE A 362 -1.01 -17.57 10.28
N LEU A 363 -0.39 -17.15 11.38
CA LEU A 363 -1.04 -16.32 12.39
C LEU A 363 -1.46 -14.98 11.79
N ASP A 364 -0.57 -14.31 11.05
CA ASP A 364 -0.90 -13.05 10.36
C ASP A 364 -2.12 -13.21 9.44
N ALA A 365 -2.13 -14.24 8.60
CA ALA A 365 -3.23 -14.48 7.67
C ALA A 365 -4.58 -14.55 8.38
N LEU A 366 -4.63 -15.28 9.50
CA LEU A 366 -5.87 -15.47 10.22
C LEU A 366 -6.28 -14.24 11.06
N LEU A 367 -5.34 -13.59 11.75
CA LEU A 367 -5.62 -12.49 12.67
C LEU A 367 -5.86 -11.18 11.92
N ALA A 368 -5.05 -10.86 10.90
CA ALA A 368 -5.31 -9.71 10.03
C ALA A 368 -6.57 -9.93 9.18
N GLY A 369 -6.81 -11.17 8.74
CA GLY A 369 -8.05 -11.56 8.07
C GLY A 369 -9.27 -11.31 8.97
N LEU A 370 -9.22 -11.78 10.23
CA LEU A 370 -10.28 -11.55 11.22
C LEU A 370 -10.55 -10.06 11.45
N GLY A 371 -9.49 -9.25 11.61
CA GLY A 371 -9.63 -7.80 11.74
C GLY A 371 -10.33 -7.18 10.52
N SER A 372 -10.04 -7.67 9.31
CA SER A 372 -10.62 -7.18 8.07
C SER A 372 -12.09 -7.61 7.87
N VAL A 373 -12.59 -8.64 8.56
CA VAL A 373 -14.01 -9.03 8.50
C VAL A 373 -14.92 -7.86 8.87
N HIS A 374 -14.49 -6.99 9.79
CA HIS A 374 -15.23 -5.80 10.21
C HIS A 374 -15.41 -4.76 9.09
N ASP A 375 -14.50 -4.72 8.12
CA ASP A 375 -14.61 -3.88 6.92
C ASP A 375 -15.52 -4.50 5.85
N LEU A 376 -15.71 -5.81 5.87
CA LEU A 376 -16.49 -6.51 4.85
C LEU A 376 -17.95 -6.70 5.23
N ARG A 377 -18.26 -6.81 6.53
CA ARG A 377 -19.62 -6.98 7.04
C ARG A 377 -19.80 -6.37 8.43
N GLY A 378 -21.04 -6.04 8.77
CA GLY A 378 -21.40 -5.41 10.03
C GLY A 378 -21.49 -3.90 9.93
N GLU A 379 -21.37 -3.20 11.06
CA GLU A 379 -21.57 -1.75 11.17
C GLU A 379 -20.50 -0.93 10.45
N HIS A 380 -19.29 -1.46 10.32
CA HIS A 380 -18.13 -0.77 9.73
C HIS A 380 -17.88 -1.15 8.27
N ALA A 381 -18.81 -1.89 7.65
CA ALA A 381 -18.64 -2.39 6.30
C ALA A 381 -18.45 -1.26 5.27
N GLY A 382 -17.50 -1.42 4.36
CA GLY A 382 -17.21 -0.44 3.31
C GLY A 382 -16.32 0.72 3.77
N GLY A 383 -15.72 0.63 4.95
CA GLY A 383 -14.83 1.66 5.50
C GLY A 383 -13.49 1.75 4.76
N ASN A 384 -12.98 0.64 4.24
CA ASN A 384 -11.75 0.53 3.48
C ASN A 384 -12.04 0.03 2.05
N SER A 385 -12.44 -1.22 1.88
CA SER A 385 -12.79 -1.78 0.57
C SER A 385 -14.27 -1.54 0.27
N ARG A 386 -14.59 -1.04 -0.93
CA ARG A 386 -15.96 -0.89 -1.42
C ARG A 386 -16.35 -2.01 -2.39
N THR A 387 -15.45 -2.96 -2.63
CA THR A 387 -15.65 -4.08 -3.55
C THR A 387 -15.71 -5.44 -2.84
N GLY A 388 -15.58 -5.46 -1.51
CA GLY A 388 -15.66 -6.68 -0.72
C GLY A 388 -14.36 -7.49 -0.68
N SER A 389 -13.21 -6.82 -0.71
CA SER A 389 -11.89 -7.45 -0.84
C SER A 389 -10.93 -7.06 0.29
N ILE A 390 -10.05 -7.99 0.65
CA ILE A 390 -8.95 -7.75 1.59
C ILE A 390 -7.66 -7.75 0.78
N TYR A 391 -6.79 -6.77 0.99
CA TYR A 391 -5.56 -6.63 0.22
C TYR A 391 -4.33 -6.93 1.08
N VAL A 392 -3.68 -8.06 0.80
CA VAL A 392 -2.53 -8.53 1.57
C VAL A 392 -1.27 -8.45 0.73
N VAL A 393 -0.26 -7.73 1.20
CA VAL A 393 1.10 -7.85 0.65
C VAL A 393 1.75 -9.08 1.23
N LYS A 394 2.27 -9.97 0.38
CA LYS A 394 3.08 -11.12 0.79
C LYS A 394 4.54 -10.93 0.34
N PRO A 395 5.47 -10.70 1.29
CA PRO A 395 6.86 -10.45 0.99
C PRO A 395 7.69 -11.75 0.94
N LYS A 396 8.92 -11.63 0.44
CA LYS A 396 10.03 -12.60 0.57
C LYS A 396 9.66 -14.04 0.16
N MET A 397 8.84 -14.15 -0.88
CA MET A 397 8.52 -15.42 -1.53
C MET A 397 9.58 -15.74 -2.57
N HIS A 398 10.03 -16.99 -2.64
CA HIS A 398 10.99 -17.46 -3.63
C HIS A 398 10.27 -18.38 -4.63
N GLY A 399 9.87 -17.86 -5.79
CA GLY A 399 9.34 -18.66 -6.89
C GLY A 399 7.88 -19.13 -6.72
N PRO A 400 7.34 -19.80 -7.76
CA PRO A 400 5.89 -20.02 -7.91
C PRO A 400 5.28 -20.95 -6.87
N ASP A 401 6.00 -21.95 -6.39
CA ASP A 401 5.48 -22.91 -5.40
C ASP A 401 5.15 -22.22 -4.06
N GLU A 402 5.94 -21.20 -3.69
CA GLU A 402 5.67 -20.42 -2.47
C GLU A 402 4.51 -19.43 -2.65
N VAL A 403 4.28 -18.97 -3.89
CA VAL A 403 3.07 -18.20 -4.21
C VAL A 403 1.84 -19.09 -4.15
N ALA A 404 1.90 -20.28 -4.74
CA ALA A 404 0.82 -21.27 -4.67
C ALA A 404 0.50 -21.65 -3.21
N HIS A 405 1.54 -21.80 -2.37
CA HIS A 405 1.35 -22.04 -0.94
C HIS A 405 0.64 -20.89 -0.22
N THR A 406 0.97 -19.64 -0.55
CA THR A 406 0.24 -18.46 -0.03
C THR A 406 -1.21 -18.43 -0.49
N VAL A 407 -1.47 -18.76 -1.76
CA VAL A 407 -2.83 -18.83 -2.31
C VAL A 407 -3.66 -19.88 -1.56
N GLU A 408 -3.08 -21.05 -1.29
CA GLU A 408 -3.72 -22.09 -0.49
C GLU A 408 -3.95 -21.63 0.96
N LEU A 409 -2.98 -20.95 1.59
CA LEU A 409 -3.15 -20.36 2.92
C LEU A 409 -4.34 -19.39 2.94
N PHE A 410 -4.43 -18.47 1.98
CA PHE A 410 -5.54 -17.52 1.90
C PHE A 410 -6.89 -18.21 1.66
N ARG A 411 -6.93 -19.23 0.80
CA ARG A 411 -8.12 -20.04 0.59
C ARG A 411 -8.58 -20.71 1.88
N ARG A 412 -7.65 -21.24 2.69
CA ARG A 412 -7.98 -21.85 3.99
C ARG A 412 -8.42 -20.80 5.01
N THR A 413 -7.77 -19.64 5.05
CA THR A 413 -8.17 -18.51 5.89
C THR A 413 -9.59 -18.05 5.57
N GLU A 414 -9.95 -17.90 4.28
CA GLU A 414 -11.31 -17.55 3.86
C GLU A 414 -12.35 -18.54 4.37
N GLN A 415 -12.04 -19.85 4.30
CA GLN A 415 -12.94 -20.88 4.83
C GLN A 415 -13.15 -20.77 6.34
N VAL A 416 -12.09 -20.50 7.12
CA VAL A 416 -12.20 -20.33 8.57
C VAL A 416 -13.01 -19.08 8.92
N LEU A 417 -12.83 -18.00 8.17
CA LEU A 417 -13.51 -16.71 8.41
C LEU A 417 -14.93 -16.65 7.79
N GLY A 418 -15.32 -17.66 7.03
CA GLY A 418 -16.59 -17.68 6.29
C GLY A 418 -16.67 -16.56 5.26
N LEU A 419 -15.60 -16.37 4.49
CA LEU A 419 -15.48 -15.43 3.38
C LEU A 419 -15.64 -16.17 2.05
N GLU A 420 -16.12 -15.45 1.03
CA GLU A 420 -16.22 -16.00 -0.32
C GLU A 420 -14.82 -16.29 -0.89
N PRO A 421 -14.69 -17.29 -1.78
CA PRO A 421 -13.42 -17.57 -2.44
C PRO A 421 -12.82 -16.32 -3.11
N ASP A 422 -11.51 -16.19 -3.01
CA ASP A 422 -10.73 -15.10 -3.59
C ASP A 422 -11.04 -13.72 -2.99
N THR A 423 -11.71 -13.63 -1.83
CA THR A 423 -11.87 -12.37 -1.06
C THR A 423 -10.51 -11.75 -0.70
N ILE A 424 -9.55 -12.57 -0.26
CA ILE A 424 -8.19 -12.14 0.10
C ILE A 424 -7.33 -12.10 -1.18
N LYS A 425 -7.01 -10.88 -1.60
CA LYS A 425 -6.14 -10.55 -2.72
C LYS A 425 -4.68 -10.52 -2.29
N ILE A 426 -3.78 -10.83 -3.22
CA ILE A 426 -2.34 -10.87 -2.97
C ILE A 426 -1.60 -9.78 -3.73
N GLY A 427 -0.80 -9.03 -3.00
CA GLY A 427 0.30 -8.22 -3.50
C GLY A 427 1.59 -9.03 -3.48
N ILE A 428 2.16 -9.30 -4.64
CA ILE A 428 3.38 -10.09 -4.78
C ILE A 428 4.57 -9.14 -4.77
N MET A 429 5.41 -9.23 -3.75
CA MET A 429 6.71 -8.58 -3.79
C MET A 429 7.65 -9.37 -4.69
N ASP A 430 8.07 -8.76 -5.79
CA ASP A 430 9.16 -9.27 -6.63
C ASP A 430 10.48 -8.78 -6.04
N GLU A 431 10.91 -9.45 -4.96
CA GLU A 431 12.07 -9.00 -4.17
C GLU A 431 13.07 -10.13 -3.87
N GLU A 432 12.87 -11.30 -4.47
CA GLU A 432 13.75 -12.46 -4.35
C GLU A 432 14.10 -12.94 -5.75
N ARG A 433 15.37 -13.27 -6.01
CA ARG A 433 15.89 -13.63 -7.34
C ARG A 433 15.16 -14.79 -7.97
N ARG A 434 14.75 -15.79 -7.19
CA ARG A 434 13.96 -16.93 -7.68
C ARG A 434 12.53 -16.51 -8.06
N THR A 435 11.97 -15.47 -7.44
CA THR A 435 10.70 -14.89 -7.88
C THR A 435 10.89 -14.08 -9.15
N SER A 436 11.86 -13.17 -9.22
CA SER A 436 12.09 -12.35 -10.42
C SER A 436 12.32 -13.23 -11.66
N ALA A 437 13.19 -14.24 -11.53
CA ALA A 437 13.54 -15.12 -12.62
C ALA A 437 12.38 -16.03 -13.08
N ASN A 438 11.30 -16.14 -12.29
CA ASN A 438 10.14 -16.98 -12.58
C ASN A 438 8.82 -16.19 -12.43
N LEU A 439 8.86 -14.86 -12.57
CA LEU A 439 7.76 -13.97 -12.18
C LEU A 439 6.44 -14.31 -12.88
N LYS A 440 6.48 -14.67 -14.16
CA LYS A 440 5.29 -15.06 -14.93
C LYS A 440 4.60 -16.30 -14.34
N ALA A 441 5.38 -17.28 -13.85
CA ALA A 441 4.86 -18.46 -13.15
C ALA A 441 4.30 -18.09 -11.76
N CYS A 442 4.96 -17.16 -11.05
CA CYS A 442 4.46 -16.63 -9.78
C CYS A 442 3.09 -15.96 -9.95
N ILE A 443 2.92 -15.12 -10.97
CA ILE A 443 1.63 -14.48 -11.28
C ILE A 443 0.59 -15.53 -11.68
N ALA A 444 0.96 -16.54 -12.47
CA ALA A 444 0.05 -17.62 -12.86
C ALA A 444 -0.51 -18.37 -11.63
N ALA A 445 0.34 -18.66 -10.64
CA ALA A 445 -0.03 -19.33 -9.41
C ALA A 445 -1.08 -18.56 -8.57
N ALA A 446 -1.16 -17.24 -8.74
CA ALA A 446 -2.10 -16.35 -8.06
C ALA A 446 -3.04 -15.59 -9.00
N SER A 447 -3.31 -16.15 -10.19
CA SER A 447 -4.01 -15.45 -11.28
C SER A 447 -5.40 -14.91 -10.92
N SER A 448 -6.12 -15.50 -9.96
CA SER A 448 -7.42 -15.00 -9.49
C SER A 448 -7.35 -14.00 -8.32
N ARG A 449 -6.17 -13.82 -7.72
CA ARG A 449 -5.98 -13.04 -6.49
C ARG A 449 -5.02 -11.87 -6.62
N VAL A 450 -4.12 -11.90 -7.60
CA VAL A 450 -3.05 -10.90 -7.73
C VAL A 450 -3.65 -9.51 -7.93
N ALA A 451 -3.30 -8.60 -7.03
CA ALA A 451 -3.74 -7.21 -6.99
C ALA A 451 -2.57 -6.22 -7.06
N PHE A 452 -1.32 -6.67 -6.88
CA PHE A 452 -0.15 -5.94 -7.36
C PHE A 452 1.07 -6.85 -7.56
N ILE A 453 2.03 -6.38 -8.37
CA ILE A 453 3.45 -6.78 -8.33
C ILE A 453 4.32 -5.55 -8.05
N ASN A 454 5.35 -5.65 -7.21
CA ASN A 454 6.20 -4.51 -6.85
C ASN A 454 7.68 -4.92 -6.77
N THR A 455 8.56 -4.09 -7.31
CA THR A 455 10.01 -4.27 -7.20
C THR A 455 10.57 -3.82 -5.85
N GLY A 456 10.66 -4.75 -4.89
CA GLY A 456 11.36 -4.57 -3.61
C GLY A 456 12.89 -4.60 -3.77
N PHE A 457 13.46 -3.59 -4.44
CA PHE A 457 14.84 -3.65 -4.94
C PHE A 457 15.92 -3.81 -3.85
N LEU A 458 15.65 -3.41 -2.60
CA LEU A 458 16.59 -3.52 -1.48
C LEU A 458 16.80 -4.98 -1.06
N ASP A 459 15.72 -5.70 -0.75
CA ASP A 459 15.75 -7.13 -0.47
C ASP A 459 16.29 -7.91 -1.67
N ARG A 460 15.85 -7.52 -2.88
CA ARG A 460 16.32 -8.13 -4.12
C ARG A 460 17.84 -8.03 -4.30
N THR A 461 18.42 -6.90 -3.88
CA THR A 461 19.88 -6.71 -3.88
C THR A 461 20.54 -7.59 -2.83
N GLY A 462 19.92 -7.74 -1.65
CA GLY A 462 20.37 -8.68 -0.62
C GLY A 462 20.41 -10.12 -1.11
N ASP A 463 19.34 -10.59 -1.76
CA ASP A 463 19.27 -11.94 -2.31
C ASP A 463 20.19 -12.15 -3.51
N GLU A 464 20.44 -11.13 -4.35
CA GLU A 464 21.46 -11.22 -5.41
C GLU A 464 22.85 -11.51 -4.82
N MET A 465 23.18 -10.82 -3.71
CA MET A 465 24.43 -11.01 -3.00
C MET A 465 24.50 -12.37 -2.31
N HIS A 466 23.42 -12.81 -1.66
CA HIS A 466 23.37 -14.09 -0.97
C HIS A 466 23.44 -15.26 -1.96
N THR A 467 22.60 -15.24 -2.99
CA THR A 467 22.56 -16.30 -4.02
C THR A 467 23.92 -16.53 -4.67
N SER A 468 24.66 -15.45 -4.96
CA SER A 468 25.96 -15.51 -5.64
C SER A 468 27.15 -15.33 -4.69
N MET A 469 26.98 -15.57 -3.39
CA MET A 469 28.01 -15.32 -2.38
C MET A 469 29.34 -16.02 -2.69
N GLN A 470 29.27 -17.29 -3.12
CA GLN A 470 30.45 -18.09 -3.44
C GLN A 470 31.07 -17.77 -4.81
N ALA A 471 30.42 -16.93 -5.63
CA ALA A 471 30.95 -16.53 -6.94
C ALA A 471 32.14 -15.58 -6.80
N GLY A 472 32.21 -14.78 -5.73
CA GLY A 472 33.32 -13.88 -5.47
C GLY A 472 32.89 -12.52 -4.92
N PRO A 473 33.83 -11.56 -4.80
CA PRO A 473 33.54 -10.25 -4.23
C PRO A 473 32.56 -9.46 -5.08
N MET A 474 31.48 -9.00 -4.45
CA MET A 474 30.49 -8.13 -5.06
C MET A 474 31.01 -6.69 -5.20
N ILE A 475 30.45 -5.96 -6.15
CA ILE A 475 30.67 -4.52 -6.27
C ILE A 475 30.15 -3.77 -5.02
N ARG A 476 30.59 -2.53 -4.84
CA ARG A 476 30.13 -1.69 -3.72
C ARG A 476 28.65 -1.34 -3.87
N LYS A 477 27.94 -1.24 -2.74
CA LYS A 477 26.50 -0.92 -2.66
C LYS A 477 26.04 0.21 -3.59
N GLY A 478 26.74 1.36 -3.59
CA GLY A 478 26.36 2.52 -4.41
C GLY A 478 26.46 2.30 -5.93
N ALA A 479 27.20 1.28 -6.38
CA ALA A 479 27.34 0.92 -7.79
C ALA A 479 26.25 -0.07 -8.26
N MET A 480 25.52 -0.74 -7.35
CA MET A 480 24.48 -1.72 -7.69
C MET A 480 23.38 -1.14 -8.59
N LYS A 481 22.96 0.10 -8.32
CA LYS A 481 21.92 0.82 -9.08
C LYS A 481 22.23 1.05 -10.56
N SER A 482 23.47 0.80 -11.00
CA SER A 482 23.91 0.96 -12.39
C SER A 482 24.31 -0.36 -13.03
N THR A 483 23.99 -1.49 -12.41
CA THR A 483 24.27 -2.81 -12.96
C THR A 483 23.25 -3.24 -14.01
N PRO A 484 23.63 -4.08 -14.98
CA PRO A 484 22.68 -4.59 -15.97
C PRO A 484 21.52 -5.40 -15.35
N TRP A 485 21.77 -6.14 -14.26
CA TRP A 485 20.76 -7.02 -13.68
C TRP A 485 19.62 -6.24 -13.04
N ILE A 486 19.90 -5.11 -12.35
CA ILE A 486 18.85 -4.35 -11.66
C ILE A 486 17.95 -3.61 -12.66
N ALA A 487 18.52 -3.12 -13.77
CA ALA A 487 17.74 -2.53 -14.86
C ALA A 487 16.84 -3.59 -15.52
N ALA A 488 17.39 -4.76 -15.85
CA ALA A 488 16.63 -5.86 -16.43
C ALA A 488 15.51 -6.35 -15.50
N TYR A 489 15.76 -6.42 -14.19
CA TYR A 489 14.77 -6.75 -13.16
C TYR A 489 13.61 -5.75 -13.12
N GLU A 490 13.92 -4.45 -13.11
CA GLU A 490 12.92 -3.39 -13.07
C GLU A 490 12.05 -3.33 -14.33
N ASP A 491 12.63 -3.56 -15.50
CA ASP A 491 11.93 -3.59 -16.78
C ASP A 491 11.09 -4.88 -16.91
N GLN A 492 11.68 -6.04 -16.54
CA GLN A 492 11.00 -7.33 -16.59
C GLN A 492 9.74 -7.38 -15.72
N ASN A 493 9.76 -6.74 -14.54
CA ASN A 493 8.59 -6.67 -13.69
C ASN A 493 7.42 -5.96 -14.40
N VAL A 494 7.70 -4.84 -15.08
CA VAL A 494 6.71 -4.10 -15.87
C VAL A 494 6.25 -4.92 -17.07
N ASP A 495 7.19 -5.44 -17.85
CA ASP A 495 6.89 -6.19 -19.08
C ASP A 495 5.99 -7.39 -18.81
N ILE A 496 6.35 -8.22 -17.81
CA ILE A 496 5.57 -9.39 -17.43
C ILE A 496 4.22 -8.99 -16.84
N GLY A 497 4.15 -7.92 -16.04
CA GLY A 497 2.89 -7.40 -15.52
C GLY A 497 1.91 -6.98 -16.62
N LEU A 498 2.42 -6.29 -17.65
CA LEU A 498 1.63 -5.92 -18.82
C LEU A 498 1.20 -7.14 -19.63
N GLU A 499 2.12 -8.08 -19.87
CA GLU A 499 1.86 -9.33 -20.60
C GLU A 499 0.78 -10.18 -19.91
N CYS A 500 0.81 -10.25 -18.58
CA CYS A 500 -0.14 -11.04 -17.79
C CYS A 500 -1.52 -10.38 -17.61
N GLY A 501 -1.74 -9.18 -18.15
CA GLY A 501 -3.02 -8.49 -18.09
C GLY A 501 -3.34 -7.82 -16.74
N LEU A 502 -2.32 -7.36 -16.01
CA LEU A 502 -2.52 -6.60 -14.76
C LEU A 502 -3.26 -5.25 -14.93
N PRO A 503 -3.10 -4.47 -16.03
CA PRO A 503 -3.81 -3.21 -16.19
C PRO A 503 -5.33 -3.36 -16.09
N GLY A 504 -5.97 -2.52 -15.27
CA GLY A 504 -7.41 -2.61 -14.98
C GLY A 504 -7.77 -3.56 -13.85
N ARG A 505 -6.79 -4.27 -13.25
CA ARG A 505 -7.01 -5.29 -12.21
C ARG A 505 -6.02 -5.25 -11.06
N ALA A 506 -4.82 -4.74 -11.28
CA ALA A 506 -3.74 -4.75 -10.31
C ALA A 506 -2.75 -3.60 -10.56
N GLN A 507 -1.98 -3.27 -9.52
CA GLN A 507 -0.89 -2.30 -9.63
C GLN A 507 0.40 -2.95 -10.15
N ILE A 508 1.20 -2.16 -10.86
CA ILE A 508 2.62 -2.44 -11.16
C ILE A 508 3.41 -1.38 -10.40
N GLY A 509 3.98 -1.77 -9.26
CA GLY A 509 4.64 -0.88 -8.31
C GLY A 509 6.17 -0.89 -8.44
N LYS A 510 6.79 0.15 -7.88
CA LYS A 510 8.24 0.27 -7.71
C LYS A 510 8.57 0.75 -6.29
N GLY A 511 9.72 0.33 -5.77
CA GLY A 511 10.23 0.70 -4.44
C GLY A 511 11.10 1.94 -4.37
#